data_AF-A0A919W9Y6-F1
#
_entry.id   AF-A0A919W9Y6-F1
#
_cell.length_a   1.000
_cell.length_b   1.000
_cell.length_c   1.000
_cell.angle_alpha   90.00
_cell.angle_beta   90.00
_cell.angle_gamma   90.00
#
_symmetry.space_group_name_H-M   'P 1'
#
loop_
_entity.id
_entity.type
_entity.pdbx_description
1 polymer ?
#
loop_
_entity_poly.entity_id
_entity_poly.type
_entity_poly.pdbx_seq_one_letter_code
_entity_poly.pdbx_strand_id
1 'polypeptide(L)'
;MSDTTCPRCGHHFTPPSKNEIRPDPTVVRWLQEAVAWSGAMATEEMYVDYLSSCGDAPVSRRRFVADLAYLGIPEVLDDDTHMLVRE
;
A
#
# COMPACT_ATOMS: atom_id res chain seq x y z
N MET A 1 -21.92 12.56 11.14
CA MET A 1 -20.62 12.01 10.66
C MET A 1 -20.32 12.78 9.39
N SER A 2 -19.24 13.56 9.38
CA SER A 2 -19.02 14.55 8.33
C SER A 2 -18.14 13.96 7.23
N ASP A 3 -18.74 13.72 6.06
CA ASP A 3 -18.00 13.42 4.83
C ASP A 3 -16.95 14.52 4.61
N THR A 4 -15.68 14.12 4.58
CA THR A 4 -14.60 15.05 4.27
C THR A 4 -14.30 14.91 2.79
N THR A 5 -14.68 15.90 2.01
CA THR A 5 -14.41 15.94 0.57
C THR A 5 -13.14 16.75 0.32
N CYS A 6 -12.20 16.20 -0.46
CA CYS A 6 -11.03 16.94 -0.91
C CYS A 6 -11.47 18.08 -1.84
N PRO A 7 -11.22 19.36 -1.50
CA PRO A 7 -11.64 20.48 -2.33
C PRO A 7 -10.87 20.60 -3.66
N ARG A 8 -9.78 19.82 -3.83
CA ARG A 8 -8.90 19.91 -5.00
C ARG A 8 -9.21 18.90 -6.10
N CYS A 9 -9.66 17.70 -5.74
CA CYS A 9 -10.01 16.64 -6.69
C CYS A 9 -11.45 16.14 -6.56
N GLY A 10 -12.22 16.65 -5.59
CA GLY A 10 -13.59 16.21 -5.34
C GLY A 10 -13.71 14.79 -4.78
N HIS A 11 -12.59 14.15 -4.41
CA HIS A 11 -12.63 12.82 -3.85
C HIS A 11 -13.25 12.85 -2.46
N HIS A 12 -14.27 12.02 -2.25
CA HIS A 12 -14.94 11.86 -0.96
C HIS A 12 -14.20 10.81 -0.13
N PHE A 13 -13.62 11.23 0.99
CA PHE A 13 -13.06 10.30 1.95
C PHE A 13 -14.20 9.77 2.82
N THR A 14 -14.64 8.55 2.53
CA THR A 14 -15.58 7.87 3.42
C THR A 14 -14.83 7.49 4.69
N PRO A 15 -15.26 7.98 5.88
CA PRO A 15 -14.62 7.56 7.11
C PRO A 15 -14.88 6.06 7.32
N PRO A 16 -13.87 5.31 7.78
CA PRO A 16 -14.02 3.90 8.01
C PRO A 16 -15.14 3.60 9.01
N SER A 17 -16.09 2.75 8.60
CA SER A 17 -17.02 2.01 9.44
C SER A 17 -16.30 1.34 10.62
N LYS A 18 -16.96 1.17 11.77
CA LYS A 18 -16.31 0.73 13.02
C LYS A 18 -15.65 -0.68 12.99
N ASN A 19 -15.79 -1.42 11.88
CA ASN A 19 -15.12 -2.70 11.62
C ASN A 19 -13.95 -2.59 10.62
N GLU A 20 -13.61 -1.38 10.17
CA GLU A 20 -12.52 -1.19 9.24
C GLU A 20 -11.19 -1.34 9.95
N ILE A 21 -10.49 -2.34 9.46
CA ILE A 21 -9.10 -2.62 9.73
C ILE A 21 -8.30 -1.38 9.33
N ARG A 22 -7.98 -0.53 10.31
CA ARG A 22 -7.09 0.62 10.10
C ARG A 22 -5.73 0.12 9.64
N PRO A 23 -5.03 0.85 8.75
CA PRO A 23 -3.73 0.45 8.26
C PRO A 23 -2.74 0.33 9.42
N ASP A 24 -1.83 -0.63 9.33
CA ASP A 24 -0.83 -0.83 10.37
C ASP A 24 0.07 0.44 10.47
N PRO A 25 0.30 0.99 11.67
CA PRO A 25 1.12 2.19 11.85
C PRO A 25 2.54 2.06 11.29
N THR A 26 3.10 0.84 11.28
CA THR A 26 4.44 0.60 10.74
C THR A 26 4.47 0.77 9.22
N VAL A 27 3.41 0.35 8.52
CA VAL A 27 3.25 0.53 7.07
C VAL A 27 3.05 1.99 6.74
N VAL A 28 2.24 2.71 7.53
CA VAL A 28 2.03 4.15 7.35
C VAL A 28 3.34 4.94 7.55
N ARG A 29 4.08 4.63 8.62
CA ARG A 29 5.36 5.28 8.90
C ARG A 29 6.39 4.99 7.80
N TRP A 30 6.52 3.72 7.41
CA TRP A 30 7.39 3.33 6.30
C TRP A 30 7.03 4.09 5.02
N LEU A 31 5.75 4.17 4.67
CA LEU A 31 5.32 4.89 3.48
C LEU A 31 5.67 6.38 3.53
N GLN A 32 5.62 7.00 4.71
CA GLN A 32 6.01 8.41 4.91
C GLN A 32 7.54 8.62 4.84
N GLU A 33 8.33 7.63 5.24
CA GLU A 33 9.79 7.72 5.35
C GLU A 33 10.52 7.24 4.10
N ALA A 34 10.10 6.11 3.53
CA ALA A 34 10.73 5.44 2.39
C ALA A 34 10.25 5.99 1.05
N VAL A 35 9.01 6.49 0.97
CA VAL A 35 8.35 6.76 -0.31
C VAL A 35 8.13 8.26 -0.54
N ALA A 36 9.20 8.93 -0.98
CA ALA A 36 9.02 10.04 -1.91
C ALA A 36 8.59 9.45 -3.28
N TRP A 37 7.28 9.21 -3.42
CA TRP A 37 6.54 8.64 -4.57
C TRP A 37 7.26 8.70 -5.94
N SER A 38 8.12 7.73 -6.26
CA SER A 38 8.63 7.56 -7.63
C SER A 38 7.64 6.81 -8.54
N GLY A 39 6.56 6.25 -7.99
CA GLY A 39 5.41 5.74 -8.73
C GLY A 39 5.64 4.49 -9.59
N ALA A 40 6.82 3.89 -9.55
CA ALA A 40 7.23 2.84 -10.48
C ALA A 40 7.94 1.66 -9.78
N MET A 41 7.47 1.25 -8.61
CA MET A 41 8.01 0.10 -7.89
C MET A 41 6.94 -0.99 -7.79
N ALA A 42 7.30 -2.23 -8.09
CA ALA A 42 6.38 -3.36 -7.95
C ALA A 42 6.02 -3.54 -6.47
N THR A 43 4.81 -4.01 -6.18
CA THR A 43 4.37 -4.22 -4.78
C THR A 43 5.23 -5.22 -4.03
N GLU A 44 5.85 -6.16 -4.74
CA GLU A 44 6.81 -7.11 -4.15
C GLU A 44 8.10 -6.40 -3.71
N GLU A 45 8.66 -5.52 -4.53
CA GLU A 45 9.83 -4.72 -4.18
C GLU A 45 9.53 -3.77 -3.01
N MET A 46 8.35 -3.14 -3.01
CA MET A 46 7.85 -2.34 -1.89
C MET A 46 7.78 -3.17 -0.59
N TYR A 47 7.34 -4.41 -0.67
CA TYR A 47 7.27 -5.28 0.51
C TYR A 47 8.66 -5.68 1.01
N VAL A 48 9.62 -5.97 0.12
CA VAL A 48 11.01 -6.24 0.48
C VAL A 48 11.68 -5.03 1.15
N ASP A 49 11.44 -3.82 0.63
CA ASP A 49 11.92 -2.58 1.24
C ASP A 49 11.30 -2.33 2.63
N TYR A 50 9.98 -2.56 2.75
CA TYR A 50 9.30 -2.53 4.04
C TYR A 50 9.89 -3.53 5.04
N LEU A 51 10.13 -4.79 4.63
CA LEU A 51 10.75 -5.79 5.51
C LEU A 51 12.14 -5.36 5.99
N SER A 52 12.92 -4.71 5.13
CA SER A 52 14.27 -4.24 5.43
C SER A 52 14.28 -3.05 6.40
N SER A 53 13.21 -2.26 6.41
CA SER A 53 13.08 -1.04 7.24
C SER A 53 12.25 -1.23 8.52
N CYS A 54 11.36 -2.22 8.58
CA CYS A 54 10.40 -2.39 9.67
C CYS A 54 10.98 -3.04 10.94
N GLY A 55 12.15 -3.67 10.86
CA GLY A 55 12.81 -4.31 12.00
C GLY A 55 12.13 -5.61 12.46
N ASP A 56 11.89 -5.77 13.76
CA ASP A 56 11.64 -7.07 14.39
C ASP A 56 10.23 -7.66 14.22
N ALA A 57 9.24 -6.87 13.76
CA ALA A 57 7.85 -7.33 13.68
C ALA A 57 7.10 -6.79 12.44
N PRO A 58 7.49 -7.19 11.22
CA PRO A 58 6.78 -6.80 10.01
C PRO A 58 5.41 -7.47 9.90
N VAL A 59 4.46 -6.78 9.28
CA VAL A 59 3.18 -7.39 8.90
C VAL A 59 3.36 -8.38 7.75
N SER A 60 2.43 -9.34 7.64
CA SER A 60 2.39 -10.27 6.48
C SER A 60 2.17 -9.53 5.15
N ARG A 61 2.66 -10.07 4.03
CA ARG A 61 2.45 -9.52 2.67
C ARG A 61 0.98 -9.20 2.41
N ARG A 62 0.08 -10.14 2.73
CA ARG A 62 -1.38 -9.94 2.55
C ARG A 62 -1.89 -8.72 3.31
N ARG A 63 -1.37 -8.51 4.51
CA ARG A 63 -1.74 -7.37 5.34
C ARG A 63 -1.17 -6.06 4.80
N PHE A 64 0.09 -6.09 4.39
CA PHE A 64 0.76 -4.96 3.73
C PHE A 64 -0.01 -4.49 2.48
N VAL A 65 -0.39 -5.41 1.59
CA VAL A 65 -1.20 -5.09 0.40
C VAL A 65 -2.57 -4.48 0.77
N ALA A 66 -3.24 -5.04 1.78
CA ALA A 66 -4.51 -4.49 2.25
C ALA A 66 -4.35 -3.06 2.82
N ASP A 67 -3.25 -2.80 3.53
CA ASP A 67 -2.94 -1.48 4.08
C ASP A 67 -2.57 -0.48 2.97
N LEU A 68 -1.84 -0.91 1.93
CA LEU A 68 -1.58 -0.09 0.73
C LEU A 68 -2.88 0.26 -0.01
N ALA A 69 -3.75 -0.73 -0.24
CA ALA A 69 -5.04 -0.51 -0.89
C ALA A 69 -5.92 0.45 -0.07
N TYR A 70 -5.91 0.33 1.25
CA TYR A 70 -6.58 1.27 2.15
C TYR A 70 -6.04 2.69 2.01
N LEU A 71 -4.74 2.85 1.77
CA LEU A 71 -4.07 4.14 1.54
C LEU A 71 -4.21 4.65 0.11
N GLY A 72 -4.96 3.95 -0.75
CA GLY A 72 -5.19 4.34 -2.15
C GLY A 72 -4.03 3.98 -3.09
N ILE A 73 -3.12 3.12 -2.68
CA ILE A 73 -2.00 2.63 -3.50
C ILE A 73 -2.42 1.28 -4.10
N PRO A 74 -2.57 1.17 -5.43
CA PRO A 74 -2.94 -0.09 -6.07
C PRO A 74 -1.79 -1.11 -5.98
N GLU A 75 -2.14 -2.40 -5.93
CA GLU A 75 -1.16 -3.47 -6.12
C GLU A 75 -0.66 -3.44 -7.57
N VAL A 76 0.66 -3.33 -7.74
CA VAL A 76 1.36 -3.39 -9.03
C VAL A 76 2.14 -4.69 -9.05
N LEU A 77 1.74 -5.58 -9.95
CA LEU A 77 2.49 -6.80 -10.24
C LEU A 77 3.59 -6.43 -11.24
N ASP A 78 4.77 -7.02 -11.06
CA ASP A 78 5.83 -6.90 -12.05
C ASP A 78 5.42 -7.71 -13.29
N ASP A 79 5.24 -7.03 -14.42
CA ASP A 79 4.81 -7.65 -15.69
C ASP A 79 5.95 -8.45 -16.36
N ASP A 80 7.14 -8.53 -15.76
CA ASP A 80 8.29 -9.31 -16.25
C ASP A 80 8.18 -10.84 -15.99
N THR A 81 6.99 -11.35 -15.67
CA THR A 81 6.72 -12.78 -15.84
C THR A 81 6.56 -13.10 -17.33
N HIS A 82 7.68 -13.18 -18.04
CA HIS A 82 7.74 -13.86 -19.33
C HIS A 82 7.29 -15.31 -19.13
N MET A 83 6.00 -15.58 -19.38
CA MET A 83 5.53 -16.95 -19.55
C MET A 83 6.26 -17.52 -20.77
N LEU A 84 7.27 -18.36 -20.53
CA LEU A 84 7.82 -19.25 -21.55
C LEU A 84 6.70 -20.18 -22.00
N VAL A 85 5.96 -19.78 -23.03
CA VAL A 85 5.14 -20.70 -23.81
C VAL A 85 6.11 -21.71 -24.42
N ARG A 86 6.12 -22.92 -23.88
CA ARG A 86 6.82 -24.06 -24.50
C ARG A 86 6.09 -24.38 -25.80
N GLU A 87 6.77 -24.18 -26.93
CA GLU A 87 6.44 -24.84 -28.21
C GLU A 87 6.69 -26.35 -28.11
#